data_AF-A0AAW1ZTT0-F1
#
_entry.id   AF-A0AAW1ZTT0-F1
#
_cell.length_a   1.000
_cell.length_b   1.000
_cell.length_c   1.000
_cell.angle_alpha   90.00
_cell.angle_beta   90.00
_cell.angle_gamma   90.00
#
_symmetry.space_group_name_H-M   'P 1'
#
loop_
_entity.id
_entity.type
_entity.pdbx_description
1 polymer ?
#
loop_
_entity_poly.entity_id
_entity_poly.type
_entity_poly.pdbx_seq_one_letter_code
_entity_poly.pdbx_strand_id
1 'polypeptide(L)' 'SLTGLKAFSQLEELIVDNNLLGNDLRLPRLPRLHTLTLNKNQISFLKLCFSLH' A
#
# COMPACT_ATOMS: atom_id res chain seq x y z
N SER A 1 -3.68 -10.46 2.36
CA SER A 1 -2.23 -10.53 2.64
C SER A 1 -1.46 -10.32 1.34
N LEU A 2 -0.37 -9.53 1.35
CA LEU A 2 0.47 -9.25 0.17
C LEU A 2 1.89 -9.86 0.28
N THR A 3 2.07 -10.86 1.12
CA THR A 3 3.39 -11.45 1.45
C THR A 3 4.15 -12.05 0.25
N GLY A 4 3.43 -12.45 -0.81
CA GLY A 4 4.02 -13.00 -2.03
C GLY A 4 4.66 -11.96 -2.97
N LEU A 5 4.39 -10.66 -2.78
CA LEU A 5 4.85 -9.62 -3.71
C LEU A 5 6.38 -9.51 -3.81
N LYS A 6 7.11 -9.96 -2.79
CA LYS A 6 8.58 -10.02 -2.80
C LYS A 6 9.17 -10.86 -3.94
N ALA A 7 8.41 -11.79 -4.51
CA ALA A 7 8.85 -12.61 -5.65
C ALA A 7 8.88 -11.82 -6.96
N PHE A 8 8.19 -10.67 -7.03
CA PHE A 8 8.05 -9.87 -8.24
C PHE A 8 8.99 -8.67 -8.20
N SER A 9 10.30 -8.93 -8.33
CA SER A 9 11.32 -7.88 -8.29
C SER A 9 11.22 -6.85 -9.43
N GLN A 10 10.50 -7.20 -10.50
CA GLN A 10 10.26 -6.35 -11.67
C GLN A 10 8.84 -5.78 -11.71
N LEU A 11 8.07 -5.86 -10.62
CA LEU A 11 6.70 -5.34 -10.59
C LEU A 11 6.71 -3.81 -10.74
N GLU A 12 6.05 -3.33 -11.79
CA GLU A 12 6.01 -1.91 -12.14
C GLU A 12 4.71 -1.22 -11.70
N GLU A 13 3.61 -1.98 -11.68
CA GLU A 13 2.27 -1.51 -11.35
C GLU A 13 1.54 -2.52 -10.46
N LEU A 14 0.89 -2.02 -9.41
CA LEU A 14 0.07 -2.81 -8.49
C LEU A 14 -1.28 -2.13 -8.28
N ILE A 15 -2.32 -2.74 -8.83
CA ILE A 15 -3.71 -2.32 -8.62
C ILE A 15 -4.39 -3.35 -7.70
N VAL A 16 -4.80 -2.91 -6.52
CA VAL A 16 -5.45 -3.75 -5.50
C VAL A 16 -6.73 -3.09 -4.98
N ASP A 17 -7.46 -2.47 -5.89
CA ASP A 17 -8.72 -1.81 -5.61
C ASP A 17 -9.80 -2.77 -5.10
N ASN A 18 -10.75 -2.27 -4.30
CA ASN A 18 -11.89 -3.02 -3.76
C ASN A 18 -11.49 -4.25 -2.94
N ASN A 19 -10.36 -4.15 -2.23
CA ASN A 19 -9.94 -5.18 -1.28
C ASN A 19 -10.23 -4.75 0.16
N LEU A 20 -9.97 -5.66 1.09
CA LEU A 20 -10.14 -5.43 2.52
C LEU A 20 -8.83 -4.99 3.20
N LEU A 21 -7.89 -4.36 2.47
CA LEU A 21 -6.60 -3.97 3.03
C LEU A 21 -6.79 -2.87 4.11
N GLY A 22 -6.23 -3.10 5.29
CA GLY A 22 -6.35 -2.21 6.43
C GLY A 22 -5.12 -1.32 6.62
N ASN A 23 -5.15 -0.52 7.69
CA ASN A 23 -4.05 0.38 8.09
C ASN A 23 -2.75 -0.36 8.46
N ASP A 24 -2.84 -1.66 8.70
CA ASP A 24 -1.73 -2.56 8.98
C ASP A 24 -1.03 -3.09 7.72
N LEU A 25 -1.43 -2.62 6.53
CA LEU A 25 -0.83 -2.98 5.25
C LEU A 25 0.68 -2.76 5.25
N ARG A 26 1.43 -3.85 5.08
CA ARG A 26 2.88 -3.82 4.86
C ARG A 26 3.20 -4.23 3.44
N LEU A 27 3.75 -3.31 2.66
CA LEU A 27 4.29 -3.60 1.33
C LEU A 27 5.76 -4.01 1.45
N PRO A 28 6.19 -5.10 0.79
CA PRO A 28 7.62 -5.40 0.66
C PRO A 28 8.31 -4.34 -0.21
N ARG A 29 9.64 -4.31 -0.19
CA ARG A 29 10.41 -3.44 -1.08
C ARG A 29 10.17 -3.85 -2.54
N LEU A 30 9.58 -2.95 -3.32
CA LEU A 30 9.31 -3.13 -4.75
C LEU A 30 10.08 -2.03 -5.50
N PRO A 31 11.35 -2.25 -5.87
CA PRO A 31 12.27 -1.21 -6.31
C PRO A 31 11.87 -0.57 -7.65
N ARG A 32 11.05 -1.28 -8.44
CA ARG A 32 10.55 -0.81 -9.72
C ARG A 32 9.08 -0.43 -9.66
N LEU A 33 8.44 -0.36 -8.51
CA LEU A 33 7.01 0.00 -8.46
C LEU A 33 6.86 1.51 -8.65
N HIS A 34 6.15 1.90 -9.71
CA HIS A 34 5.88 3.30 -10.04
C HIS A 34 4.41 3.65 -9.77
N THR A 35 3.51 2.67 -9.93
CA THR A 35 2.06 2.85 -9.81
C THR A 35 1.50 1.93 -8.72
N LEU A 36 0.78 2.51 -7.76
CA LEU A 36 0.07 1.79 -6.70
C LEU A 36 -1.34 2.37 -6.53
N THR A 37 -2.36 1.55 -6.74
CA THR A 37 -3.76 1.93 -6.52
C THR A 37 -4.37 1.05 -5.42
N LEU A 38 -4.92 1.72 -4.41
CA LEU A 38 -5.50 1.12 -3.20
C LEU A 38 -6.95 1.57 -3.00
N ASN A 39 -7.66 1.92 -4.07
CA ASN A 39 -8.99 2.50 -3.98
C ASN A 39 -9.99 1.53 -3.31
N LYS A 40 -10.96 2.06 -2.57
CA LYS A 40 -11.99 1.26 -1.87
C LYS A 40 -11.41 0.14 -1.00
N ASN A 41 -10.32 0.43 -0.29
CA ASN A 41 -9.79 -0.39 0.80
C ASN A 41 -10.20 0.20 2.17
N GLN A 42 -9.89 -0.51 3.25
CA GLN A 42 -10.20 -0.12 4.63
C GLN A 42 -9.05 0.69 5.26
N ILE A 43 -8.39 1.52 4.45
CA ILE A 43 -7.29 2.39 4.90
C ILE A 43 -7.91 3.70 5.35
N SER A 44 -7.78 3.99 6.64
CA SER A 44 -8.20 5.25 7.24
C SER A 44 -7.03 6.23 7.17
N PHE A 45 -7.25 7.40 6.58
CA PHE A 45 -6.30 8.50 6.70
C PHE A 45 -6.33 9.01 8.15
N LEU A 46 -5.40 8.55 8.98
CA LEU A 46 -5.10 9.22 10.25
C LEU A 46 -4.58 10.61 9.90
N LYS A 47 -5.42 11.63 10.11
CA LYS A 47 -5.04 13.03 9.96
C LYS A 47 -3.88 13.27 10.93
N LEU A 48 -2.65 13.36 10.42
CA LEU A 48 -1.49 13.67 11.23
C LEU A 48 -1.71 15.08 11.79
N CYS A 49 -2.22 15.16 13.02
CA CYS A 49 -2.30 16.42 13.74
C CYS A 49 -0.89 16.68 14.25
N PHE A 50 -0.07 17.36 13.44
CA PHE A 50 1.17 17.95 13.93
C PHE A 50 0.77 19.04 14.92
N SER A 51 0.85 18.73 16.21
CA SER A 51 0.88 19.78 17.24
C SER A 51 2.24 20.46 17.09
N LEU A 52 2.25 21.58 16.36
CA LEU A 52 3.37 22.52 16.38
C LEU A 52 3.45 23.06 17.82
N HIS A 53 4.56 22.75 18.50
CA HIS A 53 4.97 23.42 19.73
C HIS A 53 5.32 24.88 19.44
#